data_AF-A0A8T5FAL1-F1
#
_entry.id   AF-A0A8T5FAL1-F1
#
_cell.length_a   1.000
_cell.length_b   1.000
_cell.length_c   1.000
_cell.angle_alpha   90.00
_cell.angle_beta   90.00
_cell.angle_gamma   90.00
#
_symmetry.space_group_name_H-M   'P 1'
#
loop_
_entity.id
_entity.type
_entity.pdbx_description
1 polymer ?
#
loop_
_entity_poly.entity_id
_entity_poly.type
_entity_poly.pdbx_seq_one_letter_code
_entity_poly.pdbx_strand_id
1 'polypeptide(L)' 'MMRQNQGFEMNWIPLTCKLNSKCEACENSIYKGESIYWNKLSKKVRHQKCLDSEFYNTMNQTRYWKGGRY' A
#
# COMPACT_ATOMS: atom_id res chain seq x y z
N MET A 1 -10.10 -25.83 5.56
CA MET A 1 -10.05 -24.59 6.37
C MET A 1 -9.31 -23.54 5.55
N MET A 2 -10.05 -22.62 4.91
CA MET A 2 -9.47 -21.59 4.05
C MET A 2 -8.79 -20.54 4.93
N ARG A 3 -7.48 -20.37 4.80
CA ARG A 3 -6.71 -19.33 5.49
C ARG A 3 -7.20 -17.98 5.02
N GLN A 4 -7.77 -17.22 5.94
CA GLN A 4 -8.14 -15.83 5.77
C GLN A 4 -6.88 -15.01 5.48
N ASN A 5 -6.71 -14.54 4.24
CA ASN A 5 -5.82 -13.42 3.91
C ASN A 5 -6.41 -12.07 4.38
N GLN A 6 -7.21 -12.03 5.45
CA GLN A 6 -8.03 -10.86 5.83
C GLN A 6 -7.28 -9.78 6.63
N GLY A 7 -6.02 -9.98 7.01
CA GLY A 7 -5.31 -9.05 7.89
C GLY A 7 -4.72 -7.81 7.20
N PHE A 8 -4.33 -7.90 5.92
CA PHE A 8 -3.58 -6.83 5.26
C PHE A 8 -4.47 -5.81 4.54
N GLU A 9 -5.63 -6.26 4.01
CA GLU A 9 -6.54 -5.42 3.20
C GLU A 9 -7.38 -4.41 4.02
N MET A 10 -7.53 -4.57 5.35
CA MET A 10 -8.43 -3.70 6.14
C MET A 10 -7.80 -2.43 6.73
N ASN A 11 -6.47 -2.27 6.66
CA ASN A 11 -5.77 -1.20 7.36
C ASN A 11 -5.54 0.06 6.52
N TRP A 12 -5.56 -0.05 5.19
CA TRP A 12 -5.35 1.06 4.27
C TRP A 12 -6.68 1.54 3.69
N ILE A 13 -7.11 2.74 4.06
CA ILE A 13 -8.37 3.33 3.56
C ILE A 13 -8.05 4.34 2.46
N PRO A 14 -8.69 4.24 1.28
CA PRO A 14 -8.61 5.28 0.27
C PRO A 14 -9.31 6.55 0.76
N LEU A 15 -8.60 7.67 0.76
CA LEU A 15 -9.09 8.98 1.17
C LEU A 15 -8.56 10.07 0.23
N THR A 16 -9.21 11.23 0.26
CA THR A 16 -8.70 12.45 -0.38
C THR A 16 -7.94 13.28 0.65
N CYS A 17 -6.72 13.69 0.32
CA CYS A 17 -5.90 14.47 1.23
C CYS A 17 -6.50 15.86 1.45
N LYS A 18 -6.83 16.22 2.70
CA LYS A 18 -7.40 17.53 3.04
C LYS A 18 -6.35 18.57 3.44
N LEU A 19 -5.13 18.14 3.74
CA LEU A 19 -4.02 18.92 4.27
C LEU A 19 -2.73 18.56 3.53
N ASN A 20 -1.71 19.42 3.57
CA ASN A 20 -0.40 19.03 3.04
C ASN A 20 0.21 17.95 3.94
N SER A 21 0.60 16.82 3.37
CA SER A 21 1.21 15.69 4.09
C SER A 21 2.45 15.19 3.36
N LYS A 22 3.16 14.23 3.95
CA LYS A 22 4.34 13.59 3.34
C LYS A 22 4.03 12.10 3.15
N CYS A 23 4.32 11.56 1.97
CA CYS A 23 4.19 10.14 1.71
C CYS A 23 5.24 9.35 2.48
N GLU A 24 4.84 8.28 3.16
CA GLU A 24 5.77 7.42 3.90
C GLU A 24 6.77 6.70 2.97
N ALA A 25 6.34 6.27 1.78
CA ALA A 25 7.15 5.40 0.92
C ALA A 25 8.20 6.16 0.09
N CYS A 26 7.82 7.30 -0.49
CA CYS A 26 8.69 8.07 -1.37
C CYS A 26 9.15 9.40 -0.79
N GLU A 27 8.72 9.73 0.43
CA GLU A 27 9.06 10.97 1.12
C GLU A 27 8.67 12.28 0.39
N ASN A 28 7.96 12.19 -0.74
CA ASN A 28 7.46 13.35 -1.43
C ASN A 28 6.23 13.93 -0.74
N SER A 29 6.01 15.23 -0.95
CA SER A 29 4.82 15.93 -0.48
C SER A 29 3.56 15.41 -1.20
N ILE A 30 2.51 15.21 -0.41
CA ILE A 30 1.14 14.95 -0.84
C ILE A 30 0.39 16.28 -0.75
N TYR A 31 -0.19 16.71 -1.86
CA TYR A 31 -0.94 17.96 -1.92
C TYR A 31 -2.42 17.75 -1.57
N LYS A 32 -3.05 18.83 -1.12
CA LYS A 32 -4.50 18.86 -0.88
C LYS A 32 -5.25 18.53 -2.17
N GLY A 33 -6.21 17.61 -2.08
CA GLY A 33 -7.01 17.14 -3.21
C GLY A 33 -6.49 15.86 -3.86
N GLU A 34 -5.29 15.38 -3.52
CA GLU A 34 -4.76 14.13 -4.06
C GLU A 34 -5.39 12.89 -3.42
N SER A 35 -5.52 11.82 -4.20
CA SER A 35 -5.95 10.50 -3.75
C SER A 35 -4.82 9.78 -3.03
N ILE A 36 -5.07 9.39 -1.79
CA ILE A 36 -4.09 8.74 -0.90
C ILE A 36 -4.69 7.52 -0.22
N TYR A 37 -3.81 6.66 0.28
CA TYR A 37 -4.17 5.64 1.24
C TYR A 37 -3.71 6.05 2.63
N TRP A 38 -4.62 6.01 3.59
CA TRP A 38 -4.34 6.25 4.99
C TRP A 38 -4.33 4.94 5.77
N ASN A 39 -3.28 4.71 6.55
CA ASN A 39 -3.17 3.56 7.42
C ASN A 39 -3.78 3.87 8.79
N LYS A 40 -4.80 3.10 9.19
CA LYS A 40 -5.47 3.24 10.50
C LYS A 40 -4.55 2.97 11.69
N LEU A 41 -3.62 2.02 11.55
CA LEU A 41 -2.75 1.55 12.63
C LEU A 41 -1.56 2.48 12.83
N SER A 42 -0.80 2.74 11.75
CA SER A 42 0.40 3.57 11.82
C SER A 42 0.09 5.06 11.73
N LYS A 43 -1.15 5.44 11.40
CA LYS A 43 -1.60 6.81 11.11
C LYS A 43 -0.80 7.49 9.98
N LYS A 44 -0.11 6.70 9.16
CA LYS A 44 0.69 7.19 8.03
C LYS A 44 -0.13 7.26 6.76
N VAL A 45 0.33 8.07 5.81
CA VAL A 45 -0.29 8.24 4.50
C VAL A 45 0.68 7.87 3.40
N ARG A 46 0.15 7.30 2.31
CA ARG A 46 0.91 6.97 1.09
C ARG A 46 0.15 7.44 -0.14
N HIS A 47 0.86 7.81 -1.20
CA HIS A 47 0.23 8.01 -2.50
C HIS A 47 -0.42 6.72 -2.97
N GLN A 48 -1.53 6.83 -3.70
CA GLN A 48 -2.15 5.68 -4.37
C GLN A 48 -1.13 4.91 -5.22
N LYS A 49 -0.39 5.61 -6.08
CA LYS A 49 0.66 5.04 -6.95
C LYS A 49 1.79 4.33 -6.17
N CYS A 50 2.16 4.84 -5.00
CA CYS A 50 3.22 4.23 -4.19
C CYS A 50 2.76 2.91 -3.59
N LEU A 51 1.54 2.86 -3.07
CA LEU A 51 0.98 1.65 -2.49
C LEU A 51 0.73 0.60 -3.57
N ASP A 52 0.15 0.99 -4.71
CA ASP A 52 -0.06 0.10 -5.86
C ASP A 52 1.27 -0.53 -6.34
N SER A 53 2.33 0.25 -6.47
CA SER A 53 3.66 -0.25 -6.88
C SER A 53 4.23 -1.31 -5.92
N GLU A 54 4.03 -1.16 -4.61
CA GLU A 54 4.41 -2.17 -3.62
C GLU A 54 3.55 -3.44 -3.71
N PHE A 55 2.24 -3.30 -3.93
CA PHE A 55 1.35 -4.45 -4.14
C PHE A 55 1.76 -5.26 -5.38
N TYR A 56 2.02 -4.60 -6.50
CA TYR A 56 2.49 -5.25 -7.73
C TYR A 56 3.85 -5.94 -7.54
N ASN A 57 4.79 -5.31 -6.83
CA ASN A 57 6.08 -5.95 -6.52
C ASN A 57 5.93 -7.16 -5.60
N THR A 58 5.05 -7.09 -4.59
CA THR A 58 4.82 -8.20 -3.65
C THR A 58 4.12 -9.38 -4.32
N MET A 59 3.16 -9.12 -5.21
CA MET A 59 2.52 -10.16 -6.04
C MET A 59 3.50 -10.82 -7.03
N ASN A 60 4.46 -10.07 -7.57
CA ASN A 60 5.46 -10.64 -8.46
C ASN A 60 6.56 -11.40 -7.71
N GLN A 61 6.95 -10.98 -6.50
CA GLN A 61 7.89 -11.75 -5.69
C GLN A 61 7.33 -13.13 -5.30
N THR A 62 6.03 -13.23 -4.99
CA THR A 62 5.40 -14.53 -4.66
C THR A 62 5.28 -15.49 -5.86
N ARG A 63 5.42 -15.02 -7.11
CA ARG A 63 5.52 -15.88 -8.29
C ARG A 63 6.91 -16.48 -8.52
N TYR A 64 7.97 -15.86 -8.03
CA TYR A 64 9.34 -16.37 -8.22
C TYR A 64 9.76 -17.47 -7.23
N TRP A 65 8.96 -17.78 -6.21
CA TRP A 65 9.23 -18.88 -5.25
C TRP A 65 8.56 -20.22 -5.60
N LYS A 66 7.94 -20.35 -6.78
CA LYS A 66 7.44 -21.64 -7.31
C LYS A 66 8.02 -21.98 -8.69
N GLY A 67 9.31 -21.68 -8.88
CA GLY A 67 9.98 -21.73 -10.20
C GLY A 67 11.28 -22.54 -10.31
N GLY A 68 11.72 -23.28 -9.30
CA GLY A 68 12.84 -24.24 -9.43
C GLY A 68 12.69 -25.31 -8.34
N ARG A 69 12.25 -26.54 -8.57
CA ARG A 69 12.45 -27.52 -9.65
C ARG A 69 13.92 -28.01 -9.72
N TYR A 70 14.08 -29.16 -9.06
CA TYR A 70 15.11 -30.21 -9.18
C TYR A 70 16.40 -30.00 -8.41
#